data_AF-A0A0J6FD66-F1
#
_entry.id   AF-A0A0J6FD66-F1
#
_cell.length_a   1.000
_cell.length_b   1.000
_cell.length_c   1.000
_cell.angle_alpha   90.00
_cell.angle_beta   90.00
_cell.angle_gamma   90.00
#
_symmetry.space_group_name_H-M   'P 1'
#
loop_
_entity.id
_entity.type
_entity.pdbx_description
1 polymer ?
#
loop_
_entity_poly.entity_id
_entity_poly.type
_entity_poly.pdbx_seq_one_letter_code
_entity_poly.pdbx_strand_id
1 'polypeptide(L)'
;MKKELLYDNLLNAIKEEFPQKTNLVNALVDLLCIEKEAVYRRLRGEVAFTFAEIVTIANAFGISLDNLVGTVTAKSRPFQLKLVDFVNPMETDYDMLDQYIDILGLAREDDRSELIDCTNILPQQLYMKYKYISRFYLFKWLYQCGTPGKTKRFEEIEVTDRFLGIQLAGVEEARHIHHSYYILDPLIFHYLVNDINYFMSIHLIGKEDVKYLKNELMDLLDEMEKLATRGYFEETGNKVFIYISSVNFDTSYWCVQIKNYHISLIKTFILSSVASLDEGTYEKLRKWLRALIRSSIMISVSGERQRIAFFKAQRELIQNL
;
A
#
# COMPACT_ATOMS: atom_id res chain seq x y z
N MET A 1 -16.63 -28.03 9.70
CA MET A 1 -17.25 -26.81 10.26
C MET A 1 -18.75 -26.94 10.09
N LYS A 2 -19.57 -26.72 11.14
CA LYS A 2 -21.03 -26.87 11.01
C LYS A 2 -21.58 -25.73 10.14
N LYS A 3 -22.44 -26.06 9.17
CA LYS A 3 -23.08 -25.11 8.22
C LYS A 3 -23.79 -23.95 8.92
N GLU A 4 -24.35 -24.21 10.10
CA GLU A 4 -25.03 -23.23 10.96
C GLU A 4 -24.09 -22.12 11.45
N LEU A 5 -22.84 -22.46 11.79
CA LEU A 5 -21.88 -21.50 12.35
C LEU A 5 -21.46 -20.43 11.34
N LEU A 6 -21.32 -20.80 10.07
CA LEU A 6 -21.02 -19.87 8.97
C LEU A 6 -22.15 -18.90 8.71
N TYR A 7 -23.38 -19.42 8.71
CA TYR A 7 -24.57 -18.63 8.44
C TYR A 7 -24.84 -17.62 9.57
N ASP A 8 -24.65 -18.05 10.81
CA ASP A 8 -24.77 -17.18 11.98
C ASP A 8 -23.70 -16.09 11.99
N ASN A 9 -22.45 -16.41 11.63
CA ASN A 9 -21.38 -15.42 11.50
C ASN A 9 -21.72 -14.36 10.44
N LEU A 10 -22.23 -14.77 9.28
CA LEU A 10 -22.65 -13.85 8.22
C LEU A 10 -23.79 -12.94 8.71
N LEU A 11 -24.83 -13.51 9.33
CA LEU A 11 -25.96 -12.73 9.85
C LEU A 11 -25.54 -11.74 10.94
N ASN A 12 -24.55 -12.10 11.77
CA ASN A 12 -24.02 -11.20 12.78
C ASN A 12 -23.24 -10.05 12.16
N ALA A 13 -22.34 -10.33 11.20
CA ALA A 13 -21.60 -9.28 10.48
C ALA A 13 -22.54 -8.29 9.77
N ILE A 14 -23.60 -8.79 9.11
CA ILE A 14 -24.61 -7.95 8.47
C ILE A 14 -25.35 -7.06 9.49
N LYS A 15 -25.61 -7.56 10.70
CA LYS A 15 -26.31 -6.79 11.75
C LYS A 15 -25.40 -5.75 12.41
N GLU A 16 -24.09 -6.02 12.51
CA GLU A 16 -23.12 -5.07 13.08
C GLU A 16 -23.00 -3.80 12.21
N GLU A 17 -23.06 -3.94 10.89
CA GLU A 17 -23.07 -2.81 9.95
C GLU A 17 -24.33 -1.94 10.03
N PHE A 18 -25.43 -2.46 10.60
CA PHE A 18 -26.71 -1.75 10.68
C PHE A 18 -27.30 -1.79 12.10
N PRO A 19 -27.06 -0.74 12.92
CA PRO A 19 -27.58 -0.66 14.29
C PRO A 19 -29.12 -0.69 14.37
N GLN A 20 -29.81 -0.32 13.29
CA GLN A 20 -31.27 -0.34 13.18
C GLN A 20 -31.75 -1.39 12.18
N LYS A 21 -32.55 -2.35 12.66
CA LYS A 21 -33.11 -3.45 11.85
C LYS A 21 -33.92 -2.97 10.63
N THR A 22 -34.58 -1.81 10.72
CA THR A 22 -35.41 -1.28 9.61
C THR A 22 -34.56 -0.83 8.43
N ASN A 23 -33.39 -0.22 8.70
CA ASN A 23 -32.46 0.23 7.67
C ASN A 23 -31.80 -0.98 6.97
N LEU A 24 -31.47 -2.02 7.74
CA LEU A 24 -30.93 -3.26 7.20
C LEU A 24 -31.89 -3.92 6.20
N VAL A 25 -33.17 -4.05 6.55
CA VAL A 25 -34.15 -4.72 5.69
C VAL A 25 -34.35 -3.95 4.38
N ASN A 26 -34.48 -2.62 4.44
CA ASN A 26 -34.62 -1.81 3.23
C ASN A 26 -33.37 -1.89 2.35
N ALA A 27 -32.17 -1.79 2.94
CA ALA A 27 -30.91 -1.94 2.20
C ALA A 27 -30.79 -3.29 1.50
N LEU A 28 -31.21 -4.38 2.15
CA LEU A 28 -31.21 -5.72 1.55
C LEU A 28 -32.29 -5.89 0.46
N VAL A 29 -33.46 -5.27 0.62
CA VAL A 29 -34.52 -5.26 -0.41
C VAL A 29 -34.00 -4.58 -1.67
N ASP A 30 -33.42 -3.39 -1.53
CA ASP A 30 -32.90 -2.60 -2.64
C ASP A 30 -31.71 -3.31 -3.30
N LEU A 31 -30.78 -3.83 -2.50
CA LEU A 31 -29.57 -4.48 -3.00
C LEU A 31 -29.84 -5.79 -3.73
N LEU A 32 -30.71 -6.65 -3.17
CA LEU A 32 -30.99 -7.98 -3.74
C LEU A 32 -32.17 -7.98 -4.70
N CYS A 33 -32.92 -6.87 -4.78
CA CYS A 33 -34.14 -6.74 -5.57
C CYS A 33 -35.17 -7.85 -5.24
N ILE A 34 -35.33 -8.17 -3.95
CA ILE A 34 -36.29 -9.17 -3.45
C ILE A 34 -37.31 -8.53 -2.51
N GLU A 35 -38.48 -9.18 -2.39
CA GLU A 35 -39.54 -8.70 -1.51
C GLU A 35 -39.12 -8.65 -0.04
N LYS A 36 -39.70 -7.71 0.71
CA LYS A 36 -39.42 -7.49 2.13
C LYS A 36 -39.59 -8.75 2.98
N GLU A 37 -40.64 -9.54 2.72
CA GLU A 37 -40.86 -10.82 3.40
C GLU A 37 -39.78 -11.85 3.07
N ALA A 38 -39.27 -11.86 1.84
CA ALA A 38 -38.18 -12.76 1.45
C ALA A 38 -36.87 -12.42 2.18
N VAL A 39 -36.62 -11.14 2.49
CA VAL A 39 -35.52 -10.70 3.35
C VAL A 39 -35.74 -11.14 4.80
N TYR A 40 -36.95 -10.93 5.36
CA TYR A 40 -37.25 -11.34 6.74
C TYR A 40 -37.06 -12.84 6.97
N ARG A 41 -37.52 -13.68 6.04
CA ARG A 41 -37.35 -15.14 6.12
C ARG A 41 -35.87 -15.54 6.14
N ARG A 42 -35.02 -14.85 5.38
CA ARG A 42 -33.56 -15.08 5.38
C ARG A 42 -32.90 -14.65 6.69
N LEU A 43 -33.26 -13.46 7.20
CA LEU A 43 -32.74 -12.96 8.47
C LEU A 43 -33.18 -13.79 9.68
N ARG A 44 -34.33 -14.49 9.59
CA ARG A 44 -34.80 -15.46 10.61
C ARG A 44 -34.18 -16.85 10.46
N GLY A 45 -33.43 -17.12 9.38
CA GLY A 45 -32.83 -18.42 9.09
C GLY A 45 -33.80 -19.48 8.55
N GLU A 46 -35.01 -19.08 8.13
CA GLU A 46 -35.98 -19.99 7.49
C GLU A 46 -35.56 -20.38 6.06
N VAL A 47 -34.88 -19.46 5.38
CA VAL A 47 -34.35 -19.63 4.02
C VAL A 47 -32.90 -19.15 4.02
N ALA A 48 -31.96 -19.94 3.52
CA ALA A 48 -30.57 -19.50 3.42
C ALA A 48 -30.38 -18.53 2.25
N PHE A 49 -29.51 -17.55 2.42
CA PHE A 49 -28.97 -16.79 1.29
C PHE A 49 -28.26 -17.73 0.30
N THR A 50 -28.47 -17.52 -0.99
CA THR A 50 -27.67 -18.18 -2.03
C THR A 50 -26.25 -17.62 -2.03
N PHE A 51 -25.27 -18.35 -2.55
CA PHE A 51 -23.89 -17.85 -2.61
C PHE A 51 -23.78 -16.52 -3.37
N ALA A 52 -24.54 -16.33 -4.45
CA ALA A 52 -24.57 -15.07 -5.20
C ALA A 52 -25.12 -13.90 -4.35
N GLU A 53 -26.18 -14.13 -3.58
CA GLU A 53 -26.72 -13.15 -2.64
C GLU A 53 -25.68 -12.81 -1.55
N ILE A 54 -25.01 -13.83 -1.00
CA ILE A 54 -23.95 -13.65 0.01
C ILE A 54 -22.81 -12.79 -0.53
N VAL A 55 -22.32 -13.07 -1.73
CA VAL A 55 -21.25 -12.28 -2.38
C VAL A 55 -21.72 -10.85 -2.65
N THR A 56 -22.96 -10.66 -3.10
CA THR A 56 -23.53 -9.32 -3.36
C THR A 56 -23.61 -8.49 -2.08
N ILE A 57 -24.11 -9.08 -1.00
CA ILE A 57 -24.16 -8.46 0.33
C ILE A 57 -22.75 -8.14 0.82
N ALA A 58 -21.84 -9.11 0.72
CA ALA A 58 -20.47 -8.97 1.19
C ALA A 58 -19.75 -7.81 0.51
N ASN A 59 -19.87 -7.70 -0.81
CA ASN A 59 -19.28 -6.61 -1.57
C ASN A 59 -19.91 -5.25 -1.24
N ALA A 60 -21.24 -5.18 -1.13
CA ALA A 60 -21.94 -3.93 -0.85
C ALA A 60 -21.69 -3.40 0.57
N PHE A 61 -21.55 -4.30 1.54
CA PHE A 61 -21.39 -3.94 2.95
C PHE A 61 -19.94 -4.07 3.45
N GLY A 62 -18.98 -4.37 2.58
CA GLY A 62 -17.56 -4.51 2.96
C GLY A 62 -17.26 -5.72 3.86
N ILE A 63 -18.09 -6.77 3.84
CA ILE A 63 -17.92 -7.95 4.69
C ILE A 63 -16.96 -8.94 4.02
N SER A 64 -15.83 -9.24 4.67
CA SER A 64 -14.90 -10.27 4.20
C SER A 64 -15.44 -11.69 4.42
N LEU A 65 -15.75 -12.41 3.34
CA LEU A 65 -16.15 -13.82 3.40
C LEU A 65 -15.01 -14.72 3.92
N ASP A 66 -13.76 -14.37 3.63
CA ASP A 66 -12.58 -15.08 4.15
C ASP A 66 -12.51 -14.99 5.68
N ASN A 67 -12.91 -13.86 6.27
CA ASN A 67 -12.99 -13.70 7.73
C ASN A 67 -14.08 -14.61 8.32
N LEU A 68 -15.24 -14.70 7.65
CA LEU A 68 -16.37 -15.49 8.11
C LEU A 68 -16.09 -17.00 8.10
N VAL A 69 -15.30 -17.47 7.14
CA VAL A 69 -14.96 -18.89 6.93
C VAL A 69 -13.65 -19.28 7.62
N GLY A 70 -12.65 -18.40 7.63
CA GLY A 70 -11.27 -18.70 7.95
C GLY A 70 -10.83 -18.50 9.41
N THR A 71 -11.62 -17.84 10.26
CA THR A 71 -11.25 -17.65 11.67
C THR A 71 -11.55 -18.89 12.51
N VAL A 72 -10.76 -19.95 12.33
CA VAL A 72 -10.78 -21.15 13.19
C VAL A 72 -10.41 -20.80 14.65
N THR A 73 -9.73 -19.66 14.87
CA THR A 73 -9.47 -19.10 16.21
C THR A 73 -9.61 -17.57 16.21
N ALA A 74 -10.10 -17.01 17.32
CA ALA A 74 -10.25 -15.55 17.52
C ALA A 74 -8.90 -14.77 17.51
N LYS A 75 -7.76 -15.48 17.42
CA LYS A 75 -6.41 -14.90 17.42
C LYS A 75 -5.71 -14.94 16.05
N SER A 76 -6.34 -15.52 15.03
CA SER A 76 -5.84 -15.50 13.66
C SER A 76 -6.63 -14.51 12.83
N ARG A 77 -5.95 -13.68 12.04
CA ARG A 77 -6.55 -12.70 11.11
C ARG A 77 -5.94 -12.91 9.73
N PRO A 78 -6.74 -12.87 8.65
CA PRO A 78 -6.21 -13.17 7.33
C PRO A 78 -5.41 -12.00 6.77
N PHE A 79 -4.33 -12.38 6.10
CA PHE A 79 -3.54 -11.54 5.23
C PHE A 79 -3.49 -12.24 3.88
N GLN A 80 -3.76 -11.52 2.81
CA GLN A 80 -3.61 -12.01 1.45
C GLN A 80 -2.27 -11.53 0.90
N LEU A 81 -1.42 -12.48 0.50
CA LEU A 81 -0.19 -12.15 -0.21
C LEU A 81 -0.54 -11.69 -1.63
N LYS A 82 -0.20 -10.45 -1.97
CA LYS A 82 -0.40 -9.87 -3.30
C LYS A 82 0.85 -10.14 -4.14
N LEU A 83 0.76 -11.15 -5.02
CA LEU A 83 1.82 -11.54 -5.94
C LEU A 83 1.54 -10.91 -7.30
N VAL A 84 2.35 -9.93 -7.67
CA VAL A 84 2.29 -9.27 -8.98
C VAL A 84 3.59 -9.61 -9.71
N ASP A 85 3.51 -10.09 -10.95
CA ASP A 85 4.67 -10.12 -11.83
C ASP A 85 4.88 -8.74 -12.45
N PHE A 86 5.97 -8.07 -12.07
CA PHE A 86 6.23 -6.71 -12.51
C PHE A 86 7.06 -6.61 -13.79
N VAL A 87 7.64 -7.71 -14.27
CA VAL A 87 8.50 -7.71 -15.48
C VAL A 87 7.79 -8.35 -16.67
N ASN A 88 7.00 -9.39 -16.43
CA ASN A 88 6.13 -9.98 -17.45
C ASN A 88 4.68 -10.07 -16.94
N PRO A 89 4.04 -8.93 -16.63
CA PRO A 89 2.68 -8.91 -16.11
C PRO A 89 1.70 -9.56 -17.07
N MET A 90 0.84 -10.44 -16.53
CA MET A 90 -0.37 -10.92 -17.18
C MET A 90 -1.52 -9.93 -16.94
N GLU A 91 -2.65 -10.10 -17.65
CA GLU A 91 -3.84 -9.26 -17.43
C GLU A 91 -4.29 -9.25 -15.97
N THR A 92 -4.20 -10.37 -15.26
CA THR A 92 -4.54 -10.44 -13.84
C THR A 92 -3.64 -9.58 -12.95
N ASP A 93 -2.36 -9.40 -13.33
CA ASP A 93 -1.44 -8.52 -12.62
C ASP A 93 -1.84 -7.06 -12.84
N TYR A 94 -2.21 -6.70 -14.07
CA TYR A 94 -2.72 -5.37 -14.38
C TYR A 94 -4.04 -5.09 -13.67
N ASP A 95 -4.99 -6.02 -13.67
CA ASP A 95 -6.27 -5.88 -12.96
C ASP A 95 -6.05 -5.59 -11.46
N MET A 96 -5.08 -6.25 -10.84
CA MET A 96 -4.73 -6.00 -9.44
C MET A 96 -4.14 -4.60 -9.21
N LEU A 97 -3.31 -4.11 -10.13
CA LEU A 97 -2.71 -2.78 -10.05
C LEU A 97 -3.74 -1.69 -10.33
N ASP A 98 -4.60 -1.89 -11.33
CA ASP A 98 -5.69 -0.98 -11.69
C ASP A 98 -6.69 -0.86 -10.53
N GLN A 99 -7.08 -1.98 -9.90
CA GLN A 99 -7.92 -1.96 -8.68
C GLN A 99 -7.31 -1.14 -7.55
N TYR A 100 -5.98 -1.21 -7.37
CA TYR A 100 -5.30 -0.41 -6.36
C TYR A 100 -5.36 1.08 -6.69
N ILE A 101 -5.16 1.45 -7.96
CA ILE A 101 -5.27 2.83 -8.43
C ILE A 101 -6.70 3.36 -8.28
N ASP A 102 -7.71 2.55 -8.61
CA ASP A 102 -9.12 2.93 -8.44
C ASP A 102 -9.43 3.28 -6.98
N ILE A 103 -8.93 2.49 -6.03
CA ILE A 103 -9.07 2.79 -4.60
C ILE A 103 -8.37 4.09 -4.23
N LEU A 104 -7.15 4.34 -4.73
CA LEU A 104 -6.45 5.60 -4.50
C LEU A 104 -7.22 6.79 -5.08
N GLY A 105 -7.86 6.63 -6.24
CA GLY A 105 -8.65 7.67 -6.89
C GLY A 105 -9.85 8.16 -6.08
N LEU A 106 -10.41 7.31 -5.21
CA LEU A 106 -11.47 7.69 -4.28
C LEU A 106 -11.03 8.77 -3.27
N ALA A 107 -9.73 8.97 -3.07
CA ALA A 107 -9.19 10.00 -2.18
C ALA A 107 -9.54 11.42 -2.65
N ARG A 108 -9.74 11.63 -3.96
CA ARG A 108 -10.16 12.93 -4.53
C ARG A 108 -11.45 13.48 -3.92
N GLU A 109 -12.30 12.60 -3.41
CA GLU A 109 -13.59 12.93 -2.82
C GLU A 109 -13.63 12.65 -1.31
N ASP A 110 -12.49 12.37 -0.67
CA ASP A 110 -12.42 12.00 0.74
C ASP A 110 -11.41 12.87 1.51
N ASP A 111 -11.93 13.91 2.17
CA ASP A 111 -11.15 14.79 3.04
C ASP A 111 -10.56 14.08 4.27
N ARG A 112 -11.02 12.86 4.58
CA ARG A 112 -10.49 12.04 5.68
C ARG A 112 -9.45 11.03 5.20
N SER A 113 -9.10 11.05 3.93
CA SER A 113 -8.14 10.10 3.37
C SER A 113 -6.77 10.27 4.02
N GLU A 114 -6.15 9.15 4.34
CA GLU A 114 -4.88 9.11 5.07
C GLU A 114 -4.00 7.95 4.63
N LEU A 115 -2.72 8.25 4.42
CA LEU A 115 -1.65 7.28 4.22
C LEU A 115 -0.64 7.42 5.37
N ILE A 116 -0.32 6.31 6.03
CA ILE A 116 0.82 6.22 6.95
C ILE A 116 1.78 5.17 6.41
N ASP A 117 2.98 5.58 6.01
CA ASP A 117 4.02 4.73 5.43
C ASP A 117 5.29 4.77 6.29
N CYS A 118 5.56 3.68 7.01
CA CYS A 118 6.82 3.45 7.73
C CYS A 118 7.70 2.52 6.90
N THR A 119 8.83 3.02 6.40
CA THR A 119 9.55 2.31 5.34
C THR A 119 11.07 2.32 5.46
N ASN A 120 11.68 1.19 5.08
CA ASN A 120 13.12 1.00 4.90
C ASN A 120 13.52 0.89 3.42
N ILE A 121 12.60 1.20 2.51
CA ILE A 121 12.77 1.34 1.07
C ILE A 121 12.17 2.68 0.64
N LEU A 122 12.64 3.30 -0.44
CA LEU A 122 12.09 4.58 -0.88
C LEU A 122 10.55 4.50 -1.02
N PRO A 123 9.77 5.49 -0.55
CA PRO A 123 8.31 5.48 -0.71
C PRO A 123 7.92 5.47 -2.19
N GLN A 124 7.08 4.52 -2.58
CA GLN A 124 6.69 4.30 -3.98
C GLN A 124 6.07 5.55 -4.61
N GLN A 125 5.29 6.28 -3.84
CA GLN A 125 4.60 7.52 -4.20
C GLN A 125 5.58 8.65 -4.57
N LEU A 126 6.84 8.55 -4.13
CA LEU A 126 7.86 9.57 -4.39
C LEU A 126 8.82 9.16 -5.51
N TYR A 127 9.23 7.89 -5.57
CA TYR A 127 10.26 7.46 -6.53
C TYR A 127 9.71 6.90 -7.86
N MET A 128 8.47 6.39 -7.93
CA MET A 128 8.04 5.60 -9.10
C MET A 128 8.04 6.36 -10.42
N LYS A 129 7.95 7.70 -10.39
CA LYS A 129 8.07 8.56 -11.58
C LYS A 129 9.50 8.64 -12.15
N TYR A 130 10.51 8.24 -11.38
CA TYR A 130 11.92 8.23 -11.79
C TYR A 130 12.24 6.91 -12.47
N LYS A 131 12.64 6.99 -13.74
CA LYS A 131 12.73 5.85 -14.65
C LYS A 131 13.78 4.84 -14.20
N TYR A 132 14.98 5.29 -13.87
CA TYR A 132 16.09 4.44 -13.47
C TYR A 132 15.89 3.92 -12.05
N ILE A 133 15.41 4.74 -11.11
CA ILE A 133 15.12 4.27 -9.74
C ILE A 133 14.03 3.18 -9.77
N SER A 134 12.92 3.43 -10.47
CA SER A 134 11.83 2.44 -10.64
C SER A 134 12.36 1.15 -11.26
N ARG A 135 13.12 1.25 -12.35
CA ARG A 135 13.76 0.11 -13.01
C ARG A 135 14.70 -0.65 -12.08
N PHE A 136 15.41 0.02 -11.19
CA PHE A 136 16.31 -0.65 -10.24
C PHE A 136 15.56 -1.55 -9.27
N TYR A 137 14.40 -1.11 -8.78
CA TYR A 137 13.57 -1.97 -7.93
C TYR A 137 12.96 -3.15 -8.70
N LEU A 138 12.57 -2.96 -9.96
CA LEU A 138 12.12 -4.05 -10.84
C LEU A 138 13.24 -5.06 -11.11
N PHE A 139 14.43 -4.56 -11.42
CA PHE A 139 15.64 -5.36 -11.60
C PHE A 139 15.95 -6.19 -10.34
N LYS A 140 15.95 -5.56 -9.16
CA LYS A 140 16.22 -6.22 -7.88
C LYS A 140 15.15 -7.28 -7.58
N TRP A 141 13.88 -6.97 -7.85
CA TRP A 141 12.77 -7.92 -7.70
C TRP A 141 12.96 -9.13 -8.60
N LEU A 142 13.27 -8.92 -9.89
CA LEU A 142 13.53 -10.03 -10.82
C LEU A 142 14.73 -10.88 -10.41
N TYR A 143 15.80 -10.25 -9.91
CA TYR A 143 16.98 -10.97 -9.44
C TYR A 143 16.66 -11.91 -8.26
N GLN A 144 15.78 -11.50 -7.34
CA GLN A 144 15.47 -12.26 -6.13
C GLN A 144 14.30 -13.24 -6.30
N CYS A 145 13.29 -12.86 -7.08
CA CYS A 145 12.04 -13.61 -7.25
C CYS A 145 11.95 -14.33 -8.60
N GLY A 146 12.83 -14.01 -9.55
CA GLY A 146 12.88 -14.63 -10.87
C GLY A 146 13.41 -16.05 -10.85
N THR A 147 13.35 -16.71 -12.01
CA THR A 147 13.85 -18.08 -12.17
C THR A 147 15.37 -18.13 -12.03
N PRO A 148 15.92 -18.99 -11.14
CA PRO A 148 17.37 -19.18 -11.04
C PRO A 148 18.02 -19.47 -12.39
N GLY A 149 19.13 -18.80 -12.69
CA GLY A 149 19.87 -18.96 -13.95
C GLY A 149 19.34 -18.13 -15.13
N LYS A 150 18.26 -17.36 -14.95
CA LYS A 150 17.74 -16.40 -15.95
C LYS A 150 17.96 -14.94 -15.51
N THR A 151 19.14 -14.65 -14.98
CA THR A 151 19.48 -13.30 -14.52
C THR A 151 19.57 -12.36 -15.71
N LYS A 152 18.71 -11.34 -15.72
CA LYS A 152 18.84 -10.20 -16.64
C LYS A 152 19.81 -9.16 -16.06
N ARG A 153 20.52 -8.45 -16.91
CA ARG A 153 21.25 -7.21 -16.58
C ARG A 153 20.26 -6.07 -16.45
N PHE A 154 20.65 -5.02 -15.74
CA PHE A 154 19.82 -3.84 -15.49
C PHE A 154 19.29 -3.19 -16.77
N GLU A 155 20.11 -3.11 -17.82
CA GLU A 155 19.73 -2.54 -19.12
C GLU A 155 18.69 -3.37 -19.88
N GLU A 156 18.57 -4.67 -19.57
CA GLU A 156 17.61 -5.61 -20.18
C GLU A 156 16.24 -5.61 -19.49
N ILE A 157 16.08 -4.81 -18.44
CA ILE A 157 14.78 -4.63 -17.76
C ILE A 157 13.94 -3.64 -18.56
N GLU A 158 13.04 -4.21 -19.34
CA GLU A 158 12.04 -3.47 -20.10
C GLU A 158 10.80 -3.25 -19.25
N VAL A 159 10.22 -2.05 -19.38
CA VAL A 159 8.97 -1.66 -18.73
C VAL A 159 7.98 -1.36 -19.83
N THR A 160 6.83 -2.01 -19.82
CA THR A 160 5.77 -1.78 -20.80
C THR A 160 5.15 -0.39 -20.61
N ASP A 161 4.67 0.22 -21.69
CA ASP A 161 3.98 1.52 -21.61
C ASP A 161 2.75 1.46 -20.70
N ARG A 162 2.03 0.32 -20.69
CA ARG A 162 0.89 0.09 -19.79
C ARG A 162 1.32 0.13 -18.32
N PHE A 163 2.37 -0.60 -17.96
CA PHE A 163 2.85 -0.62 -16.59
C PHE A 163 3.39 0.75 -16.15
N LEU A 164 4.11 1.46 -17.03
CA LEU A 164 4.56 2.82 -16.76
C LEU A 164 3.38 3.76 -16.52
N GLY A 165 2.33 3.67 -17.36
CA GLY A 165 1.10 4.45 -17.18
C GLY A 165 0.45 4.23 -15.81
N ILE A 166 0.36 2.97 -15.37
CA ILE A 166 -0.12 2.57 -14.05
C ILE A 166 0.74 3.16 -12.93
N GLN A 167 2.08 3.06 -13.03
CA GLN A 167 2.98 3.65 -12.02
C GLN A 167 2.77 5.17 -11.89
N LEU A 168 2.66 5.88 -13.01
CA LEU A 168 2.46 7.32 -13.02
C LEU A 168 1.08 7.71 -12.50
N ALA A 169 0.03 6.97 -12.86
CA ALA A 169 -1.31 7.17 -12.33
C ALA A 169 -1.34 6.95 -10.81
N GLY A 170 -0.71 5.89 -10.29
CA GLY A 170 -0.60 5.65 -8.86
C GLY A 170 0.13 6.77 -8.10
N VAL A 171 1.20 7.33 -8.68
CA VAL A 171 1.90 8.50 -8.12
C VAL A 171 0.98 9.72 -8.07
N GLU A 172 0.20 9.94 -9.12
CA GLU A 172 -0.73 11.08 -9.19
C GLU A 172 -1.89 10.92 -8.21
N GLU A 173 -2.57 9.78 -8.18
CA GLU A 173 -3.69 9.53 -7.26
C GLU A 173 -3.24 9.59 -5.80
N ALA A 174 -2.02 9.14 -5.48
CA ALA A 174 -1.48 9.25 -4.12
C ALA A 174 -1.33 10.71 -3.63
N ARG A 175 -1.21 11.70 -4.52
CA ARG A 175 -1.17 13.13 -4.15
C ARG A 175 -2.53 13.67 -3.74
N HIS A 176 -3.60 12.98 -4.12
CA HIS A 176 -4.96 13.33 -3.73
C HIS A 176 -5.36 12.81 -2.34
N ILE A 177 -4.52 11.99 -1.70
CA ILE A 177 -4.67 11.64 -0.28
C ILE A 177 -4.46 12.89 0.58
N HIS A 178 -5.46 13.21 1.40
CA HIS A 178 -5.51 14.47 2.15
C HIS A 178 -4.41 14.60 3.20
N HIS A 179 -4.00 13.49 3.83
CA HIS A 179 -2.89 13.44 4.78
C HIS A 179 -1.94 12.26 4.51
N SER A 180 -0.69 12.55 4.15
CA SER A 180 0.35 11.54 3.92
C SER A 180 1.47 11.66 4.94
N TYR A 181 1.75 10.57 5.65
CA TYR A 181 2.82 10.47 6.65
C TYR A 181 3.89 9.49 6.15
N TYR A 182 5.09 9.99 5.88
CA TYR A 182 6.25 9.17 5.54
C TYR A 182 7.23 9.13 6.71
N ILE A 183 7.42 7.95 7.29
CA ILE A 183 8.36 7.71 8.38
C ILE A 183 9.51 6.91 7.78
N LEU A 184 10.64 7.58 7.59
CA LEU A 184 11.80 7.03 6.91
C LEU A 184 12.73 6.34 7.90
N ASP A 185 13.18 5.15 7.56
CA ASP A 185 14.34 4.53 8.18
C ASP A 185 15.57 5.45 8.01
N PRO A 186 16.37 5.70 9.06
CA PRO A 186 17.54 6.58 8.95
C PRO A 186 18.61 6.09 7.96
N LEU A 187 18.62 4.80 7.62
CA LEU A 187 19.58 4.13 6.72
C LEU A 187 18.97 3.81 5.34
N ILE A 188 17.78 4.31 5.02
CA ILE A 188 17.05 4.00 3.77
C ILE A 188 17.89 4.14 2.48
N PHE A 189 18.69 5.20 2.34
CA PHE A 189 19.58 5.35 1.18
C PHE A 189 20.87 4.52 1.30
N HIS A 190 21.33 4.24 2.51
CA HIS A 190 22.50 3.37 2.71
C HIS A 190 22.21 1.96 2.19
N TYR A 191 21.01 1.42 2.47
CA TYR A 191 20.57 0.13 1.92
C TYR A 191 20.55 0.14 0.39
N LEU A 192 19.99 1.19 -0.20
CA LEU A 192 19.92 1.32 -1.66
C LEU A 192 21.31 1.43 -2.31
N VAL A 193 22.18 2.28 -1.77
CA VAL A 193 23.56 2.46 -2.26
C VAL A 193 24.35 1.15 -2.16
N ASN A 194 24.19 0.42 -1.05
CA ASN A 194 24.81 -0.88 -0.88
C ASN A 194 24.34 -1.89 -1.94
N ASP A 195 23.04 -1.94 -2.23
CA ASP A 195 22.50 -2.80 -3.28
C ASP A 195 23.07 -2.43 -4.65
N ILE A 196 23.10 -1.14 -5.01
CA ILE A 196 23.65 -0.68 -6.30
C ILE A 196 25.13 -1.08 -6.42
N ASN A 197 25.93 -0.85 -5.38
CA ASN A 197 27.35 -1.23 -5.36
C ASN A 197 27.54 -2.74 -5.49
N TYR A 198 26.69 -3.54 -4.83
CA TYR A 198 26.72 -4.99 -4.98
C TYR A 198 26.49 -5.40 -6.43
N PHE A 199 25.42 -4.91 -7.06
CA PHE A 199 25.11 -5.25 -8.46
C PHE A 199 26.16 -4.75 -9.45
N MET A 200 26.81 -3.62 -9.16
CA MET A 200 27.93 -3.13 -9.95
C MET A 200 29.14 -4.07 -9.83
N SER A 201 29.42 -4.57 -8.61
CA SER A 201 30.55 -5.48 -8.37
C SER A 201 30.42 -6.83 -9.07
N ILE A 202 29.19 -7.28 -9.32
CA ILE A 202 28.89 -8.52 -10.07
C ILE A 202 28.53 -8.25 -11.55
N HIS A 203 28.79 -7.04 -12.06
CA HIS A 203 28.61 -6.67 -13.47
C HIS A 203 27.18 -6.77 -14.02
N LEU A 204 26.17 -6.73 -13.14
CA LEU A 204 24.76 -6.71 -13.55
C LEU A 204 24.22 -5.32 -13.84
N ILE A 205 24.93 -4.26 -13.40
CA ILE A 205 24.65 -2.87 -13.75
C ILE A 205 25.94 -2.19 -14.25
N GLY A 206 25.83 -1.42 -15.35
CA GLY A 206 26.95 -0.70 -15.94
C GLY A 206 27.22 0.65 -15.28
N LYS A 207 28.42 1.20 -15.47
CA LYS A 207 28.80 2.51 -14.93
C LYS A 207 27.93 3.66 -15.45
N GLU A 208 27.52 3.61 -16.72
CA GLU A 208 26.63 4.62 -17.30
C GLU A 208 25.23 4.56 -16.66
N ASP A 209 24.68 3.36 -16.43
CA ASP A 209 23.41 3.19 -15.72
C ASP A 209 23.46 3.70 -14.28
N VAL A 210 24.56 3.42 -13.57
CA VAL A 210 24.81 3.95 -12.22
C VAL A 210 24.85 5.48 -12.22
N LYS A 211 25.42 6.10 -13.26
CA LYS A 211 25.42 7.56 -13.41
C LYS A 211 24.00 8.12 -13.57
N TYR A 212 23.15 7.48 -14.36
CA TYR A 212 21.74 7.88 -14.47
C TYR A 212 20.97 7.69 -13.16
N LEU A 213 21.18 6.57 -12.46
CA LEU A 213 20.61 6.34 -11.13
C LEU A 213 21.03 7.41 -10.14
N LYS A 214 22.32 7.74 -10.10
CA LYS A 214 22.88 8.76 -9.23
C LYS A 214 22.22 10.12 -9.48
N ASN A 215 22.04 10.51 -10.74
CA ASN A 215 21.37 11.76 -11.09
C ASN A 215 19.91 11.77 -10.62
N GLU A 216 19.14 10.72 -10.93
CA GLU A 216 17.74 10.65 -10.48
C GLU A 216 17.60 10.61 -8.95
N LEU A 217 18.55 9.98 -8.25
CA LEU A 217 18.56 9.96 -6.78
C LEU A 217 18.85 11.34 -6.18
N MET A 218 19.72 12.12 -6.82
CA MET A 218 19.96 13.51 -6.42
C MET A 218 18.71 14.37 -6.68
N ASP A 219 18.06 14.20 -7.83
CA ASP A 219 16.81 14.90 -8.16
C ASP A 219 15.68 14.54 -7.18
N LEU A 220 15.57 13.25 -6.81
CA LEU A 220 14.63 12.79 -5.80
C LEU A 220 14.90 13.43 -4.42
N LEU A 221 16.16 13.50 -3.99
CA LEU A 221 16.51 14.17 -2.73
C LEU A 221 16.13 15.66 -2.74
N ASP A 222 16.39 16.35 -3.85
CA ASP A 222 16.04 17.76 -4.00
C ASP A 222 14.53 17.98 -3.94
N GLU A 223 13.74 17.11 -4.58
CA GLU A 223 12.28 17.16 -4.49
C GLU A 223 11.76 16.82 -3.08
N MET A 224 12.29 15.77 -2.46
CA MET A 224 11.91 15.37 -1.11
C MET A 224 12.22 16.48 -0.10
N GLU A 225 13.36 17.19 -0.25
CA GLU A 225 13.71 18.30 0.65
C GLU A 225 12.80 19.52 0.45
N LYS A 226 12.43 19.84 -0.81
CA LYS A 226 11.42 20.87 -1.11
C LYS A 226 10.07 20.51 -0.51
N LEU A 227 9.63 19.26 -0.71
CA LEU A 227 8.38 18.74 -0.16
C LEU A 227 8.38 18.77 1.36
N ALA A 228 9.48 18.38 2.03
CA ALA A 228 9.62 18.47 3.47
C ALA A 228 9.58 19.93 3.95
N THR A 229 10.28 20.83 3.27
CA THR A 229 10.28 22.26 3.63
C THR A 229 8.87 22.85 3.57
N ARG A 230 8.09 22.49 2.55
CA ARG A 230 6.75 23.01 2.30
C ARG A 230 5.65 22.31 3.13
N GLY A 231 5.71 20.99 3.25
CA GLY A 231 4.76 20.16 4.00
C GLY A 231 3.42 19.90 3.31
N TYR A 232 3.33 20.11 1.99
CA TYR A 232 2.13 19.82 1.19
C TYR A 232 2.45 19.65 -0.30
N PHE A 233 1.56 19.00 -1.06
CA PHE A 233 1.62 18.96 -2.53
C PHE A 233 1.08 20.25 -3.14
N GLU A 234 1.80 20.88 -4.05
CA GLU A 234 1.47 22.22 -4.57
C GLU A 234 0.18 22.22 -5.39
N GLU A 235 -0.04 21.13 -6.11
CA GLU A 235 -1.13 20.92 -7.05
C GLU A 235 -2.47 20.70 -6.33
N THR A 236 -2.45 20.04 -5.16
CA THR A 236 -3.66 19.64 -4.42
C THR A 236 -3.84 20.38 -3.10
N GLY A 237 -2.77 20.96 -2.55
CA GLY A 237 -2.75 21.55 -1.20
C GLY A 237 -2.74 20.52 -0.06
N ASN A 238 -2.79 19.23 -0.38
CA ASN A 238 -2.86 18.12 0.59
C ASN A 238 -1.59 18.00 1.41
N LYS A 239 -1.74 17.60 2.68
CA LYS A 239 -0.66 17.68 3.66
C LYS A 239 0.28 16.49 3.59
N VAL A 240 1.57 16.79 3.68
CA VAL A 240 2.64 15.80 3.70
C VAL A 240 3.51 16.01 4.93
N PHE A 241 3.67 14.96 5.71
CA PHE A 241 4.51 14.93 6.89
C PHE A 241 5.63 13.91 6.71
N ILE A 242 6.88 14.36 6.83
CA ILE A 242 8.06 13.51 6.70
C ILE A 242 8.77 13.45 8.05
N TYR A 243 9.04 12.23 8.49
CA TYR A 243 9.70 11.91 9.74
C TYR A 243 10.94 11.05 9.49
N ILE A 244 11.94 11.19 10.35
CA ILE A 244 13.05 10.26 10.48
C ILE A 244 12.78 9.41 11.72
N SER A 245 12.76 8.09 11.55
CA SER A 245 12.59 7.16 12.64
C SER A 245 13.80 7.19 13.58
N SER A 246 13.54 7.07 14.88
CA SER A 246 14.57 6.91 15.90
C SER A 246 15.10 5.46 16.00
N VAL A 247 14.49 4.54 15.26
CA VAL A 247 14.84 3.12 15.20
C VAL A 247 14.86 2.65 13.74
N ASN A 248 15.66 1.64 13.45
CA ASN A 248 15.66 1.00 12.14
C ASN A 248 14.45 0.05 12.02
N PHE A 249 14.02 -0.22 10.79
CA PHE A 249 12.92 -1.12 10.51
C PHE A 249 13.40 -2.42 9.86
N ASP A 250 12.91 -3.55 10.38
CA ASP A 250 13.13 -4.87 9.77
C ASP A 250 12.37 -5.01 8.43
N THR A 251 11.18 -4.42 8.34
CA THR A 251 10.37 -4.36 7.11
C THR A 251 9.56 -3.07 7.05
N SER A 252 8.87 -2.85 5.94
CA SER A 252 8.02 -1.68 5.72
C SER A 252 6.56 -2.02 6.01
N TYR A 253 5.83 -1.04 6.55
CA TYR A 253 4.46 -1.17 6.99
C TYR A 253 3.70 0.07 6.56
N TRP A 254 2.51 -0.11 6.01
CA TRP A 254 1.66 1.03 5.72
C TRP A 254 0.18 0.77 5.96
N CYS A 255 -0.53 1.84 6.31
CA CYS A 255 -1.96 1.88 6.47
C CYS A 255 -2.55 2.91 5.50
N VAL A 256 -3.63 2.53 4.82
CA VAL A 256 -4.40 3.41 3.93
C VAL A 256 -5.83 3.48 4.44
N GLN A 257 -6.34 4.70 4.63
CA GLN A 257 -7.75 4.99 4.89
C GLN A 257 -8.29 5.82 3.75
N ILE A 258 -9.26 5.30 3.00
CA ILE A 258 -9.96 6.03 1.94
C ILE A 258 -11.42 5.56 1.90
N LYS A 259 -12.38 6.46 2.11
CA LYS A 259 -13.81 6.16 2.20
C LYS A 259 -14.08 5.03 3.22
N ASN A 260 -14.53 3.88 2.74
CA ASN A 260 -14.82 2.69 3.55
C ASN A 260 -13.67 1.67 3.53
N TYR A 261 -12.55 1.98 2.86
CA TYR A 261 -11.39 1.12 2.78
C TYR A 261 -10.40 1.42 3.90
N HIS A 262 -10.16 0.42 4.74
CA HIS A 262 -9.10 0.39 5.73
C HIS A 262 -8.13 -0.74 5.39
N ILE A 263 -7.01 -0.37 4.78
CA ILE A 263 -6.06 -1.34 4.24
C ILE A 263 -4.79 -1.34 5.08
N SER A 264 -4.41 -2.53 5.55
CA SER A 264 -3.14 -2.78 6.21
C SER A 264 -2.21 -3.52 5.28
N LEU A 265 -1.00 -3.01 5.09
CA LEU A 265 0.00 -3.65 4.24
C LEU A 265 1.30 -3.83 5.01
N ILE A 266 1.90 -5.00 4.82
CA ILE A 266 3.25 -5.31 5.30
C ILE A 266 4.05 -5.76 4.10
N LYS A 267 5.17 -5.09 3.84
CA LYS A 267 6.03 -5.46 2.72
C LYS A 267 6.56 -6.88 2.89
N THR A 268 6.48 -7.64 1.80
CA THR A 268 7.03 -8.99 1.68
C THR A 268 7.82 -9.06 0.38
N PHE A 269 9.07 -9.51 0.42
CA PHE A 269 10.00 -9.32 -0.71
C PHE A 269 10.22 -7.83 -1.01
N ILE A 270 10.70 -7.48 -2.21
CA ILE A 270 11.04 -6.09 -2.54
C ILE A 270 9.81 -5.24 -2.87
N LEU A 271 8.96 -5.72 -3.79
CA LEU A 271 7.81 -4.97 -4.32
C LEU A 271 6.45 -5.56 -3.90
N SER A 272 6.41 -6.80 -3.43
CA SER A 272 5.16 -7.43 -3.01
C SER A 272 4.80 -7.04 -1.58
N SER A 273 3.55 -7.29 -1.20
CA SER A 273 3.08 -7.08 0.17
C SER A 273 2.03 -8.10 0.53
N VAL A 274 1.91 -8.36 1.82
CA VAL A 274 0.68 -8.93 2.37
C VAL A 274 -0.28 -7.80 2.71
N ALA A 275 -1.51 -7.91 2.23
CA ALA A 275 -2.57 -6.94 2.47
C ALA A 275 -3.68 -7.56 3.31
N SER A 276 -4.26 -6.76 4.21
CA SER A 276 -5.43 -7.13 4.99
C SER A 276 -6.45 -5.99 4.95
N LEU A 277 -7.71 -6.36 4.74
CA LEU A 277 -8.88 -5.49 4.84
C LEU A 277 -9.64 -5.71 6.17
N ASP A 278 -9.03 -6.43 7.13
CA ASP A 278 -9.63 -6.67 8.44
C ASP A 278 -9.46 -5.44 9.34
N GLU A 279 -10.59 -4.88 9.79
CA GLU A 279 -10.65 -3.68 10.62
C GLU A 279 -9.83 -3.82 11.92
N GLY A 280 -9.91 -4.98 12.56
CA GLY A 280 -9.17 -5.25 13.80
C GLY A 280 -7.65 -5.28 13.60
N THR A 281 -7.19 -5.66 12.42
CA THR A 281 -5.79 -5.63 12.01
C THR A 281 -5.36 -4.20 11.70
N TYR A 282 -6.19 -3.46 10.97
CA TYR A 282 -5.97 -2.04 10.67
C TYR A 282 -5.82 -1.20 11.93
N GLU A 283 -6.76 -1.29 12.87
CA GLU A 283 -6.71 -0.51 14.11
C GLU A 283 -5.46 -0.80 14.95
N LYS A 284 -5.05 -2.06 15.03
CA LYS A 284 -3.82 -2.45 15.74
C LYS A 284 -2.57 -1.91 15.05
N LEU A 285 -2.46 -2.09 13.73
CA LEU A 285 -1.30 -1.64 12.97
C LEU A 285 -1.21 -0.12 13.01
N ARG A 286 -2.31 0.59 12.72
CA ARG A 286 -2.40 2.05 12.79
C ARG A 286 -2.02 2.59 14.16
N LYS A 287 -2.53 2.00 15.25
CA LYS A 287 -2.16 2.41 16.62
C LYS A 287 -0.66 2.30 16.88
N TRP A 288 -0.03 1.23 16.39
CA TRP A 288 1.42 1.04 16.49
C TRP A 288 2.21 2.02 15.63
N LEU A 289 1.83 2.23 14.36
CA LEU A 289 2.45 3.23 13.49
C LEU A 289 2.35 4.65 14.07
N ARG A 290 1.21 5.01 14.68
CA ARG A 290 1.06 6.28 15.40
C ARG A 290 1.99 6.40 16.60
N ALA A 291 2.30 5.30 17.28
CA ALA A 291 3.30 5.31 18.35
C ALA A 291 4.70 5.59 17.80
N LEU A 292 5.06 4.97 16.66
CA LEU A 292 6.31 5.24 15.97
C LEU A 292 6.44 6.70 15.53
N ILE A 293 5.37 7.28 14.96
CA ILE A 293 5.34 8.72 14.61
C ILE A 293 5.67 9.59 15.83
N ARG A 294 5.08 9.31 16.99
CA ARG A 294 5.32 10.08 18.23
C ARG A 294 6.77 9.99 18.72
N SER A 295 7.46 8.88 18.48
CA SER A 295 8.88 8.70 18.82
C SER A 295 9.85 9.12 17.72
N SER A 296 9.36 9.55 16.56
CA SER A 296 10.16 9.95 15.41
C SER A 296 10.35 11.46 15.33
N ILE A 297 11.36 11.90 14.59
CA ILE A 297 11.67 13.32 14.42
C ILE A 297 11.00 13.83 13.14
N MET A 298 10.05 14.76 13.27
CA MET A 298 9.47 15.44 12.11
C MET A 298 10.51 16.37 11.48
N ILE A 299 10.74 16.21 10.19
CA ILE A 299 11.62 17.08 9.39
C ILE A 299 10.86 17.93 8.37
N SER A 300 9.56 17.66 8.19
CA SER A 300 8.68 18.50 7.39
C SER A 300 8.12 19.66 8.20
N VAL A 301 8.11 20.88 7.66
CA VAL A 301 7.60 22.13 8.30
C VAL A 301 8.35 22.55 9.59
N SER A 302 8.85 21.60 10.36
CA SER A 302 9.66 21.76 11.57
C SER A 302 10.99 21.02 11.43
N GLY A 303 11.86 21.07 12.45
CA GLY A 303 13.09 20.27 12.47
C GLY A 303 14.11 20.65 11.38
N GLU A 304 14.24 21.94 11.04
CA GLU A 304 15.09 22.41 9.94
C GLU A 304 16.54 21.93 10.04
N ARG A 305 17.14 21.97 11.23
CA ARG A 305 18.51 21.48 11.44
C ARG A 305 18.62 19.99 11.12
N GLN A 306 17.64 19.18 11.55
CA GLN A 306 17.59 17.74 11.29
C GLN A 306 17.32 17.44 9.83
N ARG A 307 16.44 18.21 9.18
CA ARG A 307 16.17 18.16 7.73
C ARG A 307 17.46 18.35 6.95
N ILE A 308 18.15 19.48 7.14
CA ILE A 308 19.39 19.81 6.43
C ILE A 308 20.46 18.74 6.67
N ALA A 309 20.63 18.31 7.93
CA ALA A 309 21.61 17.28 8.27
C ALA A 309 21.31 15.94 7.59
N PHE A 310 20.05 15.50 7.59
CA PHE A 310 19.63 14.25 6.95
C PHE A 310 19.88 14.30 5.44
N PHE A 311 19.32 15.29 4.74
CA PHE A 311 19.46 15.38 3.28
C PHE A 311 20.90 15.56 2.85
N LYS A 312 21.72 16.32 3.59
CA LYS A 312 23.17 16.43 3.33
C LYS A 312 23.86 15.07 3.43
N ALA A 313 23.60 14.30 4.48
CA ALA A 313 24.19 12.97 4.65
C ALA A 313 23.78 12.00 3.52
N GLN A 314 22.52 12.04 3.08
CA GLN A 314 22.07 11.20 1.96
C GLN A 314 22.74 11.60 0.63
N ARG A 315 22.92 12.91 0.39
CA ARG A 315 23.66 13.40 -0.79
C ARG A 315 25.11 12.92 -0.79
N GLU A 316 25.79 12.96 0.35
CA GLU A 316 27.17 12.47 0.47
C GLU A 316 27.25 10.96 0.18
N LEU A 317 26.29 10.16 0.64
CA LEU A 317 26.22 8.73 0.31
C LEU A 317 26.05 8.50 -1.20
N ILE A 318 25.13 9.22 -1.84
CA ILE A 318 24.87 9.10 -3.28
C ILE A 318 26.02 9.65 -4.13
N GLN A 319 26.73 10.67 -3.65
CA GLN A 319 27.93 11.19 -4.33
C GLN A 319 29.06 10.16 -4.42
N ASN A 320 29.09 9.18 -3.51
CA ASN A 320 30.07 8.11 -3.48
C ASN A 320 29.66 6.86 -4.27
N LEU A 321 28.47 6.84 -4.89
CA LEU A 321 28.13 5.90 -5.98
C LEU A 321 28.94 6.22 -7.24
#